data_AF-A0A2N1MQ91-F1
#
_entry.id   AF-A0A2N1MQ91-F1
#
_cell.length_a   1.000
_cell.length_b   1.000
_cell.length_c   1.000
_cell.angle_alpha   90.00
_cell.angle_beta   90.00
_cell.angle_gamma   90.00
#
_symmetry.space_group_name_H-M   'P 1'
#
loop_
_entity.id
_entity.type
_entity.pdbx_description
1 polymer ?
#
loop_
_entity_poly.entity_id
_entity_poly.type
_entity_poly.pdbx_seq_one_letter_code
_entity_poly.pdbx_strand_id
1 'polypeptide(L)'
;MESDLENFRQQWQQEILQQGQQNQDLKDVNVSIITNKQKDTINLENSTLIPLIEESKNDGLINSFRNTILDLLPLNPTKKIHISKLPNELIICILKQLILAGDVNSLENGFALVCKKFFLLSRDSSIWHLLCEKFYCNNVNDHKELIQICVNAHGNDWRRMYIERPRVRLYGVYISKCKYLRPGLAENTWIQPIHLVTYYRYIRLFSDGSCITLLTTKEPSKVVKNFDKFVHMLKISKKFKNFMIGYWKVKKNDDDTDDISRKNQVIIEANDKDLPKFTFHLKFDLKSTSIGKFNKLSWIEYYSVNNLTTEKIELLLKNENNFYFSKVKSYDVNL
;
A
#
# COMPACT_ATOMS: atom_id res chain seq x y z
N MET A 1 -20.92 -14.28 56.30
CA MET A 1 -19.93 -13.31 55.78
C MET A 1 -18.61 -13.97 55.41
N GLU A 2 -17.91 -14.69 56.30
CA GLU A 2 -16.66 -15.40 55.92
C GLU A 2 -16.91 -16.68 55.10
N SER A 3 -17.97 -17.45 55.39
CA SER A 3 -18.30 -18.66 54.61
C SER A 3 -18.76 -18.36 53.18
N ASP A 4 -19.34 -17.18 52.95
CA ASP A 4 -19.86 -16.78 51.63
C ASP A 4 -18.73 -16.37 50.69
N LEU A 5 -17.65 -15.80 51.24
CA LEU A 5 -16.44 -15.46 50.50
C LEU A 5 -15.63 -16.72 50.14
N GLU A 6 -15.60 -17.72 51.01
CA GLU A 6 -14.92 -18.99 50.75
C GLU A 6 -15.63 -19.80 49.65
N ASN A 7 -16.97 -19.83 49.67
CA ASN A 7 -17.76 -20.43 48.59
C ASN A 7 -17.57 -19.70 47.25
N PHE A 8 -17.51 -18.36 47.27
CA PHE A 8 -17.24 -17.57 46.06
C PHE A 8 -15.84 -17.87 45.50
N ARG A 9 -14.81 -18.01 46.35
CA ARG A 9 -13.45 -18.36 45.93
C ARG A 9 -13.38 -19.77 45.34
N GLN A 10 -14.08 -20.74 45.92
CA GLN A 10 -14.16 -22.11 45.40
C GLN A 10 -14.84 -22.13 44.03
N GLN A 11 -15.96 -21.42 43.86
CA GLN A 11 -16.65 -21.28 42.57
C GLN A 11 -15.76 -20.62 41.52
N TRP A 12 -15.07 -19.55 41.89
CA TRP A 12 -14.18 -18.84 40.97
C TRP A 12 -12.97 -19.67 40.55
N GLN A 13 -12.41 -20.47 41.46
CA GLN A 13 -11.34 -21.42 41.13
C GLN A 13 -11.82 -22.54 40.19
N GLN A 14 -13.05 -23.04 40.39
CA GLN A 14 -13.66 -24.02 39.48
C GLN A 14 -13.95 -23.42 38.10
N GLU A 15 -14.39 -22.15 38.02
CA GLU A 15 -14.57 -21.44 36.75
C GLU A 15 -13.23 -21.22 36.03
N ILE A 16 -12.15 -20.90 36.74
CA ILE A 16 -10.81 -20.78 36.14
C ILE A 16 -10.31 -22.12 35.61
N LEU A 17 -10.54 -23.22 36.34
CA LEU A 17 -10.18 -24.55 35.88
C LEU A 17 -10.99 -24.96 34.64
N GLN A 18 -12.30 -24.68 34.62
CA GLN A 18 -13.16 -24.92 33.44
C GLN A 18 -12.77 -24.04 32.24
N GLN A 19 -12.41 -22.77 32.45
CA GLN A 19 -11.90 -21.90 31.39
C GLN A 19 -10.51 -22.34 30.90
N GLY A 20 -9.68 -22.89 31.80
CA GLY A 20 -8.40 -23.50 31.48
C GLY A 20 -8.56 -24.75 30.62
N GLN A 21 -9.48 -25.65 31.00
CA GLN A 21 -9.82 -26.86 30.24
C GLN A 21 -10.45 -26.51 28.89
N GLN A 22 -11.41 -25.58 28.83
CA GLN A 22 -11.97 -25.12 27.55
C GLN A 22 -10.91 -24.50 26.64
N ASN A 23 -9.94 -23.76 27.19
CA ASN A 23 -8.84 -23.20 26.40
C ASN A 23 -7.79 -24.25 25.97
N GLN A 24 -7.62 -25.33 26.74
CA GLN A 24 -6.80 -26.48 26.33
C GLN A 24 -7.52 -27.30 25.25
N ASP A 25 -8.81 -27.58 25.41
CA ASP A 25 -9.64 -28.23 24.40
C ASP A 25 -9.73 -27.39 23.11
N LEU A 26 -9.86 -26.07 23.21
CA LEU A 26 -9.81 -25.16 22.05
C LEU A 26 -8.41 -25.13 21.41
N LYS A 27 -7.32 -25.32 22.17
CA LYS A 27 -5.97 -25.44 21.63
C LYS A 27 -5.76 -26.80 20.96
N ASP A 28 -6.25 -27.89 21.54
CA ASP A 28 -6.12 -29.24 20.98
C ASP A 28 -7.04 -29.43 19.76
N VAL A 29 -8.21 -28.78 19.76
CA VAL A 29 -9.09 -28.64 18.58
C VAL A 29 -8.42 -27.77 17.52
N ASN A 30 -7.77 -26.64 17.87
CA ASN A 30 -7.05 -25.84 16.88
C ASN A 30 -5.78 -26.55 16.36
N VAL A 31 -5.05 -27.30 17.19
CA VAL A 31 -3.86 -28.08 16.78
C VAL A 31 -4.28 -29.28 15.91
N SER A 32 -5.40 -29.94 16.20
CA SER A 32 -5.98 -30.98 15.32
C SER A 32 -6.56 -30.39 14.03
N ILE A 33 -7.17 -29.19 14.05
CA ILE A 33 -7.61 -28.47 12.85
C ILE A 33 -6.41 -28.00 12.02
N ILE A 34 -5.31 -27.56 12.64
CA ILE A 34 -4.08 -27.15 11.94
C ILE A 34 -3.35 -28.36 11.35
N THR A 35 -3.27 -29.49 12.07
CA THR A 35 -2.64 -30.72 11.55
C THR A 35 -3.51 -31.43 10.50
N ASN A 36 -4.84 -31.32 10.56
CA ASN A 36 -5.74 -31.78 9.50
C ASN A 36 -5.79 -30.80 8.31
N LYS A 37 -5.74 -29.46 8.51
CA LYS A 37 -5.62 -28.48 7.41
C LYS A 37 -4.27 -28.54 6.70
N GLN A 38 -3.17 -28.85 7.41
CA GLN A 38 -1.86 -29.05 6.77
C GLN A 38 -1.79 -30.31 5.90
N LYS A 39 -2.69 -31.28 6.11
CA LYS A 39 -2.86 -32.42 5.19
C LYS A 39 -3.78 -32.09 3.99
N ASP A 40 -4.63 -31.06 4.10
CA ASP A 40 -5.62 -30.70 3.07
C ASP A 40 -5.35 -29.37 2.32
N THR A 41 -4.18 -28.73 2.47
CA THR A 41 -3.82 -27.53 1.68
C THR A 41 -2.45 -27.58 1.02
N ILE A 42 -2.31 -28.43 -0.01
CA ILE A 42 -1.36 -28.19 -1.13
C ILE A 42 -2.04 -28.40 -2.52
N ASN A 43 -3.37 -28.54 -2.60
CA ASN A 43 -4.07 -28.67 -3.90
C ASN A 43 -4.87 -27.42 -4.25
N LEU A 44 -4.19 -26.38 -4.75
CA LEU A 44 -4.83 -25.38 -5.59
C LEU A 44 -3.85 -24.71 -6.58
N GLU A 45 -3.24 -25.51 -7.44
CA GLU A 45 -2.93 -25.07 -8.80
C GLU A 45 -3.57 -26.08 -9.74
N ASN A 46 -4.67 -25.66 -10.40
CA ASN A 46 -5.08 -26.02 -11.76
C ASN A 46 -6.58 -25.75 -11.95
N SER A 47 -6.93 -24.48 -12.17
CA SER A 47 -8.16 -24.11 -12.87
C SER A 47 -7.82 -23.24 -14.08
N THR A 48 -7.16 -23.85 -15.06
CA THR A 48 -7.31 -23.46 -16.46
C THR A 48 -7.59 -24.72 -17.25
N LEU A 49 -8.78 -24.76 -17.83
CA LEU A 49 -9.25 -25.76 -18.77
C LEU A 49 -8.22 -25.90 -19.92
N ILE A 50 -7.40 -26.94 -19.86
CA ILE A 50 -6.71 -27.48 -21.03
C ILE A 50 -7.59 -28.66 -21.48
N PRO A 51 -7.97 -28.76 -22.77
CA PRO A 51 -8.75 -29.89 -23.25
C PRO A 51 -8.04 -31.20 -22.90
N LEU A 52 -8.80 -32.26 -22.63
CA LEU A 52 -8.26 -33.62 -22.51
C LEU A 52 -7.36 -33.92 -23.73
N ILE A 53 -6.05 -33.81 -23.52
CA ILE A 53 -5.05 -34.35 -24.44
C ILE A 53 -4.94 -35.81 -24.05
N GLU A 54 -5.31 -36.67 -24.99
CA GLU A 54 -5.20 -38.13 -24.90
C GLU A 54 -3.85 -38.54 -24.28
N GLU A 55 -3.92 -39.50 -23.36
CA GLU A 55 -2.81 -40.07 -22.60
C GLU A 55 -1.58 -40.32 -23.50
N SER A 56 -0.61 -39.43 -23.40
CA SER A 56 0.69 -39.62 -24.03
C SER A 56 1.61 -40.28 -23.01
N LYS A 57 2.37 -41.30 -23.43
CA LYS A 57 3.27 -42.15 -22.62
C LYS A 57 4.36 -41.41 -21.81
N ASN A 58 4.37 -40.08 -21.76
CA ASN A 58 5.39 -39.24 -21.14
C ASN A 58 4.99 -38.62 -19.79
N ASP A 59 3.74 -38.79 -19.33
CA ASP A 59 3.25 -38.17 -18.08
C ASP A 59 3.87 -38.76 -16.80
N GLY A 60 4.32 -40.02 -16.85
CA GLY A 60 4.97 -40.68 -15.71
C GLY A 60 6.31 -40.05 -15.32
N LEU A 61 7.06 -39.51 -16.29
CA LEU A 61 8.34 -38.86 -16.05
C LEU A 61 8.16 -37.48 -15.41
N ILE A 62 7.19 -36.70 -15.87
CA ILE A 62 6.91 -35.36 -15.31
C ILE A 62 6.38 -35.49 -13.86
N ASN A 63 5.55 -36.51 -13.59
CA ASN A 63 5.08 -36.81 -12.25
C ASN A 63 6.19 -37.28 -11.30
N SER A 64 7.23 -37.97 -11.77
CA SER A 64 8.34 -38.39 -10.91
C SER A 64 9.21 -37.22 -10.46
N PHE A 65 9.37 -36.18 -11.29
CA PHE A 65 10.10 -34.97 -10.93
C PHE A 65 9.34 -34.03 -9.99
N ARG A 66 8.00 -34.10 -9.91
CA ARG A 66 7.18 -33.21 -9.05
C ARG A 66 7.54 -33.29 -7.57
N ASN A 67 7.98 -34.45 -7.10
CA ASN A 67 8.37 -34.69 -5.71
C ASN A 67 9.89 -34.70 -5.50
N THR A 68 10.68 -34.43 -6.55
CA THR A 68 12.14 -34.44 -6.44
C THR A 68 12.60 -33.07 -5.95
N ILE A 69 13.04 -33.00 -4.69
CA ILE A 69 13.64 -31.79 -4.12
C ILE A 69 15.04 -31.66 -4.71
N LEU A 70 15.18 -30.80 -5.73
CA LEU A 70 16.47 -30.44 -6.31
C LEU A 70 17.10 -29.35 -5.43
N ASP A 71 18.00 -29.75 -4.54
CA ASP A 71 18.85 -28.81 -3.82
C ASP A 71 19.87 -28.22 -4.80
N LEU A 72 19.54 -27.05 -5.36
CA LEU A 72 20.46 -26.24 -6.17
C LEU A 72 21.55 -25.65 -5.29
N LEU A 73 22.49 -26.50 -4.86
CA LEU A 73 23.67 -26.10 -4.14
C LEU A 73 24.79 -25.71 -5.13
N PRO A 74 25.49 -24.59 -4.89
CA PRO A 74 26.63 -24.23 -5.72
C PRO A 74 27.71 -25.30 -5.60
N LEU A 75 28.14 -25.87 -6.72
CA LEU A 75 29.23 -26.85 -6.76
C LEU A 75 30.51 -26.33 -6.07
N ASN A 76 30.72 -25.01 -6.08
CA ASN A 76 31.72 -24.36 -5.26
C ASN A 76 31.17 -23.04 -4.69
N PRO A 77 30.86 -22.96 -3.38
CA PRO A 77 30.24 -21.79 -2.75
C PRO A 77 31.16 -20.56 -2.70
N THR A 78 32.48 -20.76 -2.80
CA THR A 78 33.46 -19.67 -2.69
C THR A 78 33.75 -18.98 -4.03
N LYS A 79 33.37 -19.61 -5.14
CA LYS A 79 33.64 -19.10 -6.48
C LYS A 79 32.73 -17.92 -6.79
N LYS A 80 33.31 -16.72 -6.85
CA LYS A 80 32.58 -15.51 -7.25
C LYS A 80 32.19 -15.60 -8.72
N ILE A 81 30.91 -15.38 -9.02
CA ILE A 81 30.37 -15.34 -10.38
C ILE A 81 29.86 -13.93 -10.63
N HIS A 82 30.33 -13.31 -11.71
CA HIS A 82 29.80 -12.01 -12.13
C HIS A 82 28.38 -12.16 -12.68
N ILE A 83 27.51 -11.20 -12.34
CA ILE A 83 26.14 -11.15 -12.84
C ILE A 83 26.05 -11.10 -14.38
N SER A 84 27.11 -10.66 -15.06
CA SER A 84 27.20 -10.66 -16.52
C SER A 84 27.20 -12.05 -17.15
N LYS A 85 27.64 -13.08 -16.40
CA LYS A 85 27.63 -14.49 -16.84
C LYS A 85 26.25 -15.13 -16.74
N LEU A 86 25.30 -14.47 -16.08
CA LEU A 86 23.96 -15.00 -15.93
C LEU A 86 23.20 -14.90 -17.28
N PRO A 87 22.51 -15.97 -17.70
CA PRO A 87 21.56 -15.93 -18.81
C PRO A 87 20.52 -14.83 -18.65
N ASN A 88 20.05 -14.30 -19.77
CA ASN A 88 19.14 -13.15 -19.80
C ASN A 88 17.79 -13.49 -19.16
N GLU A 89 17.34 -14.71 -19.37
CA GLU A 89 16.08 -15.26 -18.89
C GLU A 89 16.07 -15.29 -17.35
N LEU A 90 17.20 -15.70 -16.74
CA LEU A 90 17.35 -15.71 -15.29
C LEU A 90 17.39 -14.29 -14.72
N ILE A 91 18.03 -13.35 -15.41
CA ILE A 91 17.99 -11.93 -15.02
C ILE A 91 16.54 -11.42 -15.03
N ILE A 92 15.77 -11.73 -16.07
CA ILE A 92 14.35 -11.33 -16.17
C ILE A 92 13.53 -11.97 -15.04
N CYS A 93 13.74 -13.25 -14.72
CA CYS A 93 13.07 -13.91 -13.60
C CYS A 93 13.40 -13.24 -12.25
N ILE A 94 14.66 -12.89 -12.03
CA ILE A 94 15.09 -12.14 -10.83
C ILE A 94 14.39 -10.77 -10.79
N LEU A 95 14.35 -10.05 -11.91
CA LEU A 95 13.70 -8.74 -11.99
C LEU A 95 12.20 -8.83 -11.71
N LYS A 96 11.50 -9.86 -12.24
CA LYS A 96 10.07 -10.10 -11.95
C LYS A 96 9.83 -10.28 -10.45
N GLN A 97 10.65 -11.06 -9.76
CA GLN A 97 10.54 -11.26 -8.32
C GLN A 97 10.82 -9.95 -7.55
N LEU A 98 11.89 -9.24 -7.91
CA LEU A 98 12.27 -7.99 -7.25
C LEU A 98 11.24 -6.88 -7.43
N ILE A 99 10.57 -6.81 -8.58
CA ILE A 99 9.62 -5.73 -8.86
C ILE A 99 8.29 -5.93 -8.13
N LEU A 100 7.93 -7.18 -7.82
CA LEU A 100 6.80 -7.48 -6.96
C LEU A 100 7.07 -7.03 -5.51
N ALA A 101 8.31 -7.09 -5.04
CA ALA A 101 8.67 -6.62 -3.70
C ALA A 101 9.07 -5.13 -3.64
N GLY A 102 9.58 -4.57 -4.74
CA GLY A 102 10.29 -3.29 -4.77
C GLY A 102 9.60 -2.16 -5.55
N ASP A 103 10.34 -1.06 -5.74
CA ASP A 103 9.89 0.12 -6.51
C ASP A 103 10.32 0.02 -7.98
N VAL A 104 9.38 0.29 -8.89
CA VAL A 104 9.58 0.29 -10.35
C VAL A 104 10.67 1.28 -10.78
N ASN A 105 10.85 2.37 -10.05
CA ASN A 105 11.89 3.32 -10.37
C ASN A 105 13.31 2.78 -10.12
N SER A 106 13.49 1.78 -9.24
CA SER A 106 14.79 1.12 -9.09
C SER A 106 15.15 0.30 -10.33
N LEU A 107 14.15 -0.20 -11.06
CA LEU A 107 14.33 -0.81 -12.37
C LEU A 107 14.81 0.23 -13.40
N GLU A 108 14.08 1.33 -13.58
CA GLU A 108 14.37 2.31 -14.64
C GLU A 108 15.57 3.23 -14.34
N ASN A 109 15.70 3.75 -13.11
CA ASN A 109 16.76 4.71 -12.75
C ASN A 109 17.94 4.06 -12.03
N GLY A 110 17.85 2.77 -11.69
CA GLY A 110 18.95 2.01 -11.09
C GLY A 110 19.48 1.02 -12.10
N PHE A 111 18.78 -0.11 -12.23
CA PHE A 111 19.21 -1.25 -13.03
C PHE A 111 19.45 -0.89 -14.51
N ALA A 112 18.51 -0.20 -15.16
CA ALA A 112 18.60 0.14 -16.57
C ALA A 112 19.76 1.11 -16.90
N LEU A 113 20.21 1.91 -15.93
CA LEU A 113 21.30 2.87 -16.15
C LEU A 113 22.70 2.26 -15.98
N VAL A 114 22.82 1.03 -15.49
CA VAL A 114 24.14 0.38 -15.26
C VAL A 114 24.86 0.07 -16.57
N CYS A 115 24.16 -0.53 -17.54
CA CYS A 115 24.75 -0.87 -18.84
C CYS A 115 23.69 -1.04 -19.95
N LYS A 116 24.12 -1.03 -21.22
CA LYS A 116 23.24 -1.23 -22.38
C LYS A 116 22.44 -2.54 -22.32
N LYS A 117 23.05 -3.62 -21.82
CA LYS A 117 22.38 -4.92 -21.67
C LYS A 117 21.21 -4.81 -20.68
N PHE A 118 21.44 -4.18 -19.52
CA PHE A 118 20.41 -4.04 -18.49
C PHE A 118 19.31 -3.07 -18.92
N PHE A 119 19.65 -2.03 -19.67
CA PHE A 119 18.69 -1.11 -20.29
C PHE A 119 17.71 -1.81 -21.25
N LEU A 120 18.18 -2.82 -21.98
CA LEU A 120 17.32 -3.64 -22.84
C LEU A 120 16.48 -4.61 -22.01
N LEU A 121 17.10 -5.32 -21.06
CA LEU A 121 16.39 -6.29 -20.21
C LEU A 121 15.32 -5.66 -19.32
N SER A 122 15.52 -4.42 -18.84
CA SER A 122 14.50 -3.70 -18.07
C SER A 122 13.25 -3.34 -18.89
N ARG A 123 13.33 -3.37 -20.22
CA ARG A 123 12.21 -3.11 -21.12
C ARG A 123 11.50 -4.38 -21.57
N ASP A 124 11.86 -5.54 -21.02
CA ASP A 124 11.14 -6.77 -21.32
C ASP A 124 9.65 -6.64 -20.99
N SER A 125 8.80 -6.94 -21.97
CA SER A 125 7.35 -6.75 -21.89
C SER A 125 6.74 -7.51 -20.72
N SER A 126 7.28 -8.70 -20.41
CA SER A 126 6.77 -9.56 -19.34
C SER A 126 6.88 -8.93 -17.96
N ILE A 127 7.88 -8.07 -17.73
CA ILE A 127 8.06 -7.35 -16.46
C ILE A 127 6.94 -6.31 -16.29
N TRP A 128 6.63 -5.59 -17.36
CA TRP A 128 5.62 -4.53 -17.35
C TRP A 128 4.20 -5.08 -17.33
N HIS A 129 3.96 -6.21 -18.00
CA HIS A 129 2.70 -6.97 -17.89
C HIS A 129 2.40 -7.32 -16.44
N LEU A 130 3.35 -7.98 -15.76
CA LEU A 130 3.24 -8.38 -14.36
C LEU A 130 2.97 -7.19 -13.43
N LEU A 131 3.60 -6.04 -13.70
CA LEU A 131 3.35 -4.81 -12.98
C LEU A 131 1.93 -4.29 -13.19
N CYS A 132 1.46 -4.25 -14.44
CA CYS A 132 0.12 -3.80 -14.76
C CYS A 132 -0.93 -4.70 -14.12
N GLU A 133 -0.76 -6.03 -14.18
CA GLU A 133 -1.63 -6.98 -13.47
C GLU A 133 -1.69 -6.68 -11.98
N LYS A 134 -0.54 -6.56 -11.32
CA LYS A 134 -0.48 -6.29 -9.87
C LYS A 134 -1.20 -4.99 -9.47
N PHE A 135 -1.09 -3.93 -10.26
CA PHE A 135 -1.63 -2.62 -9.89
C PHE A 135 -3.07 -2.40 -10.35
N TYR A 136 -3.54 -3.15 -11.35
CA TYR A 136 -4.81 -2.87 -12.01
C TYR A 136 -5.82 -4.02 -11.98
N CYS A 137 -5.38 -5.26 -11.78
CA CYS A 137 -6.26 -6.40 -11.62
C CYS A 137 -6.48 -6.66 -10.13
N ASN A 138 -7.74 -6.62 -9.72
CA ASN A 138 -8.15 -7.11 -8.39
C ASN A 138 -8.76 -8.51 -8.52
N ASN A 139 -9.34 -8.83 -9.67
CA ASN A 139 -9.99 -10.11 -9.98
C ASN A 139 -9.54 -10.69 -11.34
N VAL A 140 -9.88 -11.95 -11.61
CA VAL A 140 -9.54 -12.67 -12.86
C VAL A 140 -10.21 -12.05 -14.11
N ASN A 141 -11.45 -11.55 -13.97
CA ASN A 141 -12.18 -10.93 -15.09
C ASN A 141 -11.48 -9.66 -15.59
N ASP A 142 -10.83 -8.93 -14.68
CA ASP A 142 -10.09 -7.71 -14.98
C ASP A 142 -8.89 -7.97 -15.89
N HIS A 143 -8.33 -9.20 -15.89
CA HIS A 143 -7.14 -9.53 -16.69
C HIS A 143 -7.41 -9.50 -18.19
N LYS A 144 -8.55 -10.05 -18.63
CA LYS A 144 -8.93 -10.03 -20.06
C LYS A 144 -9.19 -8.60 -20.52
N GLU A 145 -9.86 -7.81 -19.70
CA GLU A 145 -10.10 -6.39 -19.95
C GLU A 145 -8.78 -5.61 -20.02
N LEU A 146 -7.85 -5.89 -19.12
CA LEU A 146 -6.53 -5.25 -19.09
C LEU A 146 -5.75 -5.48 -20.38
N ILE A 147 -5.72 -6.72 -20.88
CA ILE A 147 -5.12 -7.05 -22.18
C ILE A 147 -5.79 -6.25 -23.30
N GLN A 148 -7.13 -6.23 -23.33
CA GLN A 148 -7.87 -5.52 -24.37
C GLN A 148 -7.57 -4.02 -24.36
N ILE A 149 -7.47 -3.40 -23.18
CA ILE A 149 -7.08 -1.99 -23.01
C ILE A 149 -5.65 -1.77 -23.50
N CYS A 150 -4.71 -2.66 -23.15
CA CYS A 150 -3.32 -2.55 -23.59
C CYS A 150 -3.22 -2.57 -25.12
N VAL A 151 -3.93 -3.49 -25.78
CA VAL A 151 -3.95 -3.61 -27.24
C VAL A 151 -4.62 -2.39 -27.89
N ASN A 152 -5.81 -2.01 -27.44
CA ASN A 152 -6.62 -0.98 -28.10
C ASN A 152 -6.12 0.44 -27.84
N ALA A 153 -5.78 0.77 -26.59
CA ALA A 153 -5.46 2.14 -26.19
C ALA A 153 -3.94 2.41 -26.19
N HIS A 154 -3.11 1.38 -26.02
CA HIS A 154 -1.66 1.55 -25.85
C HIS A 154 -0.82 0.78 -26.89
N GLY A 155 -1.45 0.19 -27.91
CA GLY A 155 -0.74 -0.44 -29.02
C GLY A 155 0.07 -1.69 -28.61
N ASN A 156 -0.42 -2.45 -27.63
CA ASN A 156 0.24 -3.63 -27.07
C ASN A 156 1.58 -3.35 -26.37
N ASP A 157 1.81 -2.11 -25.92
CA ASP A 157 2.97 -1.74 -25.10
C ASP A 157 2.56 -1.60 -23.62
N TRP A 158 2.85 -2.65 -22.85
CA TRP A 158 2.58 -2.71 -21.41
C TRP A 158 3.32 -1.64 -20.61
N ARG A 159 4.52 -1.25 -21.03
CA ARG A 159 5.29 -0.20 -20.37
C ARG A 159 4.62 1.15 -20.58
N ARG A 160 4.19 1.43 -21.81
CA ARG A 160 3.45 2.66 -22.12
C ARG A 160 2.16 2.73 -21.30
N MET A 161 1.40 1.63 -21.27
CA MET A 161 0.19 1.51 -20.44
C MET A 161 0.47 1.85 -18.97
N TYR A 162 1.53 1.28 -18.38
CA TYR A 162 1.91 1.54 -16.99
C TYR A 162 2.19 3.02 -16.70
N ILE A 163 2.77 3.75 -17.65
CA ILE A 163 3.16 5.16 -17.50
C ILE A 163 1.99 6.11 -17.76
N GLU A 164 1.15 5.80 -18.74
CA GLU A 164 0.04 6.65 -19.18
C GLU A 164 -1.21 6.50 -18.33
N ARG A 165 -1.43 5.33 -17.75
CA ARG A 165 -2.64 5.07 -16.99
C ARG A 165 -2.59 5.72 -15.60
N PRO A 166 -3.68 6.40 -15.17
CA PRO A 166 -3.77 7.01 -13.85
C PRO A 166 -3.49 6.02 -12.71
N ARG A 167 -2.57 6.39 -11.83
CA ARG A 167 -2.20 5.56 -10.67
C ARG A 167 -1.65 6.39 -9.53
N VAL A 168 -2.08 6.04 -8.32
CA VAL A 168 -1.55 6.61 -7.07
C VAL A 168 -0.13 6.11 -6.81
N ARG A 169 0.76 7.02 -6.38
CA ARG A 169 2.14 6.68 -6.05
C ARG A 169 2.26 6.32 -4.57
N LEU A 170 2.82 5.14 -4.28
CA LEU A 170 2.91 4.58 -2.92
C LEU A 170 4.31 4.69 -2.30
N TYR A 171 5.34 4.93 -3.11
CA TYR A 171 6.75 4.94 -2.72
C TYR A 171 7.23 6.31 -2.17
N GLY A 172 6.35 7.05 -1.49
CA GLY A 172 6.66 8.40 -1.04
C GLY A 172 5.53 9.02 -0.22
N VAL A 173 5.53 10.35 -0.16
CA VAL A 173 4.55 11.14 0.60
C VAL A 173 4.02 12.25 -0.29
N TYR A 174 2.71 12.46 -0.28
CA TYR A 174 2.07 13.64 -0.85
C TYR A 174 2.14 14.79 0.15
N ILE A 175 2.65 15.94 -0.28
CA ILE A 175 2.92 17.09 0.59
C ILE A 175 2.11 18.29 0.11
N SER A 176 1.37 18.92 1.02
CA SER A 176 0.77 20.22 0.81
C SER A 176 1.40 21.22 1.78
N LYS A 177 1.88 22.34 1.24
CA LYS A 177 2.45 23.46 2.01
C LYS A 177 1.39 24.55 2.07
N CYS A 178 0.82 24.79 3.24
CA CYS A 178 -0.21 25.81 3.45
C CYS A 178 0.37 26.99 4.24
N LYS A 179 -0.16 28.18 3.98
CA LYS A 179 0.25 29.41 4.67
C LYS A 179 -1.00 30.19 5.05
N TYR A 180 -1.01 30.78 6.24
CA TYR A 180 -2.05 31.72 6.63
C TYR A 180 -1.45 32.86 7.44
N LEU A 181 -2.13 34.00 7.40
CA LEU A 181 -1.79 35.16 8.21
C LEU A 181 -2.53 35.06 9.54
N ARG A 182 -1.79 35.19 10.63
CA ARG A 182 -2.33 35.23 12.00
C ARG A 182 -1.99 36.58 12.61
N PRO A 183 -2.98 37.34 13.12
CA PRO A 183 -2.70 38.51 13.94
C PRO A 183 -1.84 38.12 15.15
N GLY A 184 -0.75 38.85 15.37
CA GLY A 184 0.06 38.75 16.57
C GLY A 184 -0.57 39.49 17.75
N LEU A 185 0.05 39.36 18.91
CA LEU A 185 -0.33 40.18 20.06
C LEU A 185 0.15 41.62 19.81
N ALA A 186 -0.78 42.56 19.74
CA ALA A 186 -0.48 43.99 19.64
C ALA A 186 -0.39 44.58 21.05
N GLU A 187 0.69 45.28 21.35
CA GLU A 187 0.81 46.05 22.61
C GLU A 187 0.05 47.38 22.52
N ASN A 188 0.00 47.99 21.33
CA ASN A 188 -0.67 49.27 21.07
C ASN A 188 -1.53 49.18 19.80
N THR A 189 -2.61 49.98 19.73
CA THR A 189 -3.56 49.99 18.59
C THR A 189 -2.92 50.37 17.25
N TRP A 190 -1.81 51.13 17.27
CA TRP A 190 -1.12 51.61 16.06
C TRP A 190 -0.22 50.57 15.41
N ILE A 191 0.21 49.52 16.13
CA ILE A 191 1.11 48.49 15.61
C ILE A 191 0.44 47.13 15.76
N GLN A 192 -0.02 46.58 14.64
CA GLN A 192 -0.63 45.26 14.58
C GLN A 192 0.32 44.30 13.85
N PRO A 193 1.18 43.55 14.57
CA PRO A 193 2.06 42.58 13.93
C PRO A 193 1.23 41.46 13.29
N ILE A 194 1.63 41.02 12.09
CA ILE A 194 0.99 39.90 11.39
C ILE A 194 2.04 38.80 11.21
N HIS A 195 1.74 37.61 11.71
CA HIS A 195 2.57 36.43 11.55
C HIS A 195 2.15 35.62 10.32
N LEU A 196 3.11 35.33 9.43
CA LEU A 196 2.92 34.37 8.36
C LEU A 196 3.23 32.96 8.88
N VAL A 197 2.18 32.21 9.22
CA VAL A 197 2.33 30.83 9.71
C VAL A 197 2.34 29.87 8.52
N THR A 198 3.38 29.06 8.44
CA THR A 198 3.47 27.97 7.45
C THR A 198 3.27 26.63 8.15
N TYR A 199 2.38 25.81 7.62
CA TYR A 199 2.22 24.43 8.05
C TYR A 199 2.21 23.49 6.83
N TYR A 200 2.45 22.21 7.10
CA TYR A 200 2.52 21.17 6.11
C TYR A 200 1.53 20.07 6.44
N ARG A 201 0.85 19.58 5.40
CA ARG A 201 0.05 18.37 5.45
C ARG A 201 0.75 17.31 4.62
N TYR A 202 0.89 16.13 5.21
CA TYR A 202 1.51 14.97 4.60
C TYR A 202 0.48 13.87 4.49
N ILE A 203 0.40 13.22 3.34
CA ILE A 203 -0.44 12.03 3.12
C ILE A 203 0.47 10.93 2.60
N ARG A 204 0.51 9.81 3.32
CA ARG A 204 1.17 8.59 2.88
C ARG A 204 0.12 7.51 2.65
N LEU A 205 0.22 6.88 1.47
CA LEU A 205 -0.69 5.85 1.00
C LEU A 205 0.09 4.54 0.85
N PHE A 206 -0.47 3.45 1.36
CA PHE A 206 0.17 2.14 1.39
C PHE A 206 -0.53 1.14 0.46
N SER A 207 0.16 0.08 0.06
CA SER A 207 -0.35 -0.92 -0.89
C SER A 207 -1.47 -1.79 -0.34
N ASP A 208 -1.58 -1.90 0.97
CA ASP A 208 -2.67 -2.60 1.69
C ASP A 208 -3.98 -1.78 1.71
N GLY A 209 -3.97 -0.56 1.16
CA GLY A 209 -5.11 0.35 1.21
C GLY A 209 -5.16 1.20 2.49
N SER A 210 -4.21 1.04 3.42
CA SER A 210 -4.11 1.92 4.58
C SER A 210 -3.48 3.27 4.22
N CYS A 211 -3.75 4.30 5.02
CA CYS A 211 -3.14 5.61 4.86
C CYS A 211 -2.87 6.29 6.20
N ILE A 212 -1.93 7.22 6.17
CA ILE A 212 -1.63 8.12 7.28
C ILE A 212 -1.67 9.54 6.75
N THR A 213 -2.40 10.40 7.44
CA THR A 213 -2.38 11.84 7.23
C THR A 213 -1.72 12.51 8.43
N LEU A 214 -0.89 13.52 8.20
CA LEU A 214 -0.12 14.19 9.26
C LEU A 214 -0.11 15.70 9.01
N LEU A 215 -0.47 16.46 10.04
CA LEU A 215 -0.43 17.92 10.07
C LEU A 215 0.69 18.41 10.98
N THR A 216 1.66 19.15 10.46
CA THR A 216 2.78 19.66 11.27
C THR A 216 3.39 20.92 10.69
N THR A 217 4.02 21.73 11.54
CA THR A 217 4.83 22.89 11.12
C THR A 217 6.26 22.48 10.71
N LYS A 218 6.63 21.21 10.90
CA LYS A 218 7.95 20.70 10.50
C LYS A 218 8.07 20.58 8.99
N GLU A 219 9.19 21.09 8.48
CA GLU A 219 9.50 21.08 7.04
C GLU A 219 9.73 19.67 6.48
N PRO A 220 9.52 19.47 5.16
CA PRO A 220 9.64 18.17 4.50
C PRO A 220 10.97 17.48 4.73
N SER A 221 12.07 18.22 4.77
CA SER A 221 13.42 17.69 4.97
C SER A 221 13.58 16.90 6.27
N LYS A 222 12.81 17.24 7.32
CA LYS A 222 12.86 16.60 8.64
C LYS A 222 11.86 15.44 8.78
N VAL A 223 10.75 15.48 8.03
CA VAL A 223 9.62 14.56 8.20
C VAL A 223 9.63 13.44 7.17
N VAL A 224 9.87 13.75 5.89
CA VAL A 224 9.61 12.84 4.77
C VAL A 224 10.46 11.57 4.83
N LYS A 225 11.76 11.66 5.15
CA LYS A 225 12.63 10.47 5.23
C LYS A 225 12.28 9.56 6.43
N ASN A 226 11.94 10.17 7.55
CA ASN A 226 11.69 9.48 8.81
C ASN A 226 10.18 9.37 9.09
N PHE A 227 9.34 9.37 8.06
CA PHE A 227 7.90 9.51 8.22
C PHE A 227 7.32 8.42 9.15
N ASP A 228 7.68 7.16 8.92
CA ASP A 228 7.19 6.04 9.75
C ASP A 228 7.67 6.14 11.19
N LYS A 229 8.96 6.39 11.39
CA LYS A 229 9.54 6.61 12.72
C LYS A 229 8.90 7.80 13.43
N PHE A 230 8.62 8.87 12.69
CA PHE A 230 7.96 10.05 13.20
C PHE A 230 6.57 9.70 13.70
N VAL A 231 5.74 9.07 12.87
CA VAL A 231 4.38 8.63 13.25
C VAL A 231 4.43 7.62 14.40
N HIS A 232 5.36 6.67 14.40
CA HIS A 232 5.53 5.71 15.49
C HIS A 232 5.87 6.41 16.82
N MET A 233 6.78 7.39 16.79
CA MET A 233 7.06 8.23 17.95
C MET A 233 5.81 9.00 18.41
N LEU A 234 5.00 9.54 17.51
CA LEU A 234 3.75 10.21 17.89
C LEU A 234 2.76 9.24 18.55
N LYS A 235 2.64 8.01 18.02
CA LYS A 235 1.80 6.94 18.58
C LYS A 235 2.20 6.62 20.02
N ILE A 236 3.48 6.48 20.30
CA ILE A 236 4.02 6.17 21.64
C ILE A 236 3.87 7.37 22.56
N SER A 237 4.26 8.56 22.09
CA SER A 237 4.43 9.73 22.95
C SER A 237 3.12 10.25 23.52
N LYS A 238 1.94 9.92 22.94
CA LYS A 238 0.61 10.48 23.27
C LYS A 238 0.54 12.03 23.33
N LYS A 239 1.64 12.75 23.05
CA LYS A 239 1.78 14.21 23.14
C LYS A 239 1.53 14.92 21.80
N PHE A 240 1.65 14.23 20.68
CA PHE A 240 1.48 14.82 19.36
C PHE A 240 0.17 14.36 18.72
N LYS A 241 -0.77 15.30 18.66
CA LYS A 241 -2.20 15.12 18.38
C LYS A 241 -2.61 15.40 16.93
N ASN A 242 -1.70 15.25 15.98
CA ASN A 242 -1.89 15.85 14.65
C ASN A 242 -1.80 14.83 13.50
N PHE A 243 -2.07 13.55 13.74
CA PHE A 243 -2.10 12.55 12.67
C PHE A 243 -3.38 11.73 12.72
N MET A 244 -3.89 11.37 11.55
CA MET A 244 -5.03 10.49 11.39
C MET A 244 -4.60 9.22 10.65
N ILE A 245 -5.22 8.10 11.01
CA ILE A 245 -5.01 6.81 10.33
C ILE A 245 -6.31 6.43 9.65
N GLY A 246 -6.22 5.90 8.45
CA GLY A 246 -7.39 5.62 7.65
C GLY A 246 -7.14 4.61 6.55
N TYR A 247 -8.09 4.56 5.64
CA TYR A 247 -8.03 3.77 4.42
C TYR A 247 -8.23 4.67 3.20
N TRP A 248 -7.70 4.25 2.07
CA TRP A 248 -7.84 4.95 0.80
C TRP A 248 -8.30 4.00 -0.30
N LYS A 249 -9.03 4.56 -1.27
CA LYS A 249 -9.49 3.84 -2.45
C LYS A 249 -9.46 4.77 -3.66
N VAL A 250 -9.23 4.19 -4.84
CA VAL A 250 -9.39 4.89 -6.11
C VAL A 250 -10.77 4.57 -6.65
N LYS A 251 -11.59 5.59 -6.85
CA LYS A 251 -12.86 5.44 -7.57
C LYS A 251 -12.57 5.62 -9.06
N LYS A 252 -12.79 4.55 -9.83
CA LYS A 252 -12.90 4.61 -11.29
C LYS A 252 -14.35 4.99 -11.57
N ASN A 253 -14.58 6.15 -12.18
CA ASN A 253 -15.91 6.44 -12.72
C ASN A 253 -15.94 5.81 -14.12
N ASP A 254 -16.70 4.72 -14.25
CA ASP A 254 -16.92 4.03 -15.53
C ASP A 254 -18.00 4.74 -16.37
N ASP A 255 -18.73 5.69 -15.78
CA ASP A 255 -19.79 6.43 -16.46
C ASP A 255 -19.24 7.56 -17.35
N ASP A 256 -19.72 7.56 -18.61
CA ASP A 256 -19.60 8.59 -19.66
C ASP A 256 -20.15 9.96 -19.22
N THR A 257 -19.54 10.52 -18.18
CA THR A 257 -19.65 11.95 -17.90
C THR A 257 -18.50 12.61 -18.64
N ASP A 258 -18.84 13.51 -19.57
CA ASP A 258 -17.93 14.28 -20.45
C ASP A 258 -16.86 15.10 -19.69
N ASP A 259 -16.91 15.10 -18.35
CA ASP A 259 -15.99 15.81 -17.50
C ASP A 259 -14.75 14.96 -17.19
N ILE A 260 -13.76 15.06 -18.08
CA ILE A 260 -12.41 14.45 -17.97
C ILE A 260 -11.77 14.73 -16.59
N SER A 261 -12.17 15.83 -15.92
CA SER A 261 -11.67 16.22 -14.60
C SER A 261 -12.14 15.34 -13.43
N ARG A 262 -13.11 14.43 -13.63
CA ARG A 262 -13.67 13.60 -12.54
C ARG A 262 -13.35 12.12 -12.64
N LYS A 263 -12.56 11.67 -13.62
CA LYS A 263 -12.33 10.23 -13.88
C LYS A 263 -11.43 9.54 -12.84
N ASN A 264 -10.52 10.26 -12.18
CA ASN A 264 -9.48 9.68 -11.32
C ASN A 264 -9.56 10.19 -9.88
N GLN A 265 -10.58 9.74 -9.14
CA GLN A 265 -10.80 10.21 -7.78
C GLN A 265 -10.10 9.33 -6.75
N VAL A 266 -9.38 9.95 -5.82
CA VAL A 266 -8.80 9.30 -4.65
C VAL A 266 -9.62 9.71 -3.44
N ILE A 267 -10.18 8.72 -2.75
CA ILE A 267 -11.00 8.91 -1.57
C ILE A 267 -10.23 8.37 -0.37
N ILE A 268 -10.13 9.17 0.68
CA ILE A 268 -9.50 8.81 1.94
C ILE A 268 -10.52 8.96 3.06
N GLU A 269 -10.61 7.94 3.90
CA GLU A 269 -11.43 7.92 5.11
C GLU A 269 -10.48 7.74 6.29
N ALA A 270 -10.33 8.77 7.12
CA ALA A 270 -9.33 8.81 8.18
C ALA A 270 -9.95 9.19 9.53
N ASN A 271 -9.45 8.53 10.57
CA ASN A 271 -9.91 8.71 11.94
C ASN A 271 -8.79 9.35 12.77
N ASP A 272 -9.17 10.38 13.53
CA ASP A 272 -8.31 10.96 14.54
C ASP A 272 -8.55 10.24 15.88
N LYS A 273 -7.48 9.85 16.55
CA LYS A 273 -7.55 9.18 17.85
C LYS A 273 -8.16 10.09 18.92
N ASP A 274 -7.94 11.39 18.83
CA ASP A 274 -8.45 12.36 19.80
C ASP A 274 -9.90 12.76 19.52
N LEU A 275 -10.40 12.48 18.30
CA LEU A 275 -11.77 12.75 17.88
C LEU A 275 -12.45 11.47 17.36
N PRO A 276 -12.60 10.42 18.18
CA PRO A 276 -13.13 9.11 17.75
C PRO A 276 -14.59 9.16 17.29
N LYS A 277 -15.30 10.24 17.65
CA LYS A 277 -16.68 10.48 17.23
C LYS A 277 -16.77 10.93 15.77
N PHE A 278 -15.67 11.35 15.16
CA PHE A 278 -15.67 11.91 13.82
C PHE A 278 -14.81 11.08 12.87
N THR A 279 -15.36 10.80 11.70
CA THR A 279 -14.62 10.23 10.56
C THR A 279 -14.40 11.34 9.54
N PHE A 280 -13.16 11.55 9.12
CA PHE A 280 -12.80 12.55 8.13
C PHE A 280 -12.73 11.94 6.74
N HIS A 281 -13.46 12.52 5.80
CA HIS A 281 -13.49 12.12 4.40
C HIS A 281 -12.79 13.18 3.55
N LEU A 282 -11.72 12.78 2.87
CA LEU A 282 -10.96 13.62 1.96
C LEU A 282 -11.12 13.06 0.55
N LYS A 283 -11.60 13.87 -0.39
CA LYS A 283 -11.72 13.50 -1.80
C LYS A 283 -10.81 14.36 -2.64
N PHE A 284 -10.04 13.70 -3.49
CA PHE A 284 -9.05 14.31 -4.36
C PHE A 284 -9.24 13.90 -5.80
N ASP A 285 -8.88 14.80 -6.72
CA ASP A 285 -8.66 14.50 -8.12
C ASP A 285 -7.16 14.27 -8.37
N LEU A 286 -6.84 13.13 -8.97
CA LEU A 286 -5.48 12.73 -9.29
C LEU A 286 -5.03 13.35 -10.61
N LYS A 287 -4.23 14.42 -10.50
CA LYS A 287 -3.72 15.20 -11.63
C LYS A 287 -2.24 14.96 -11.89
N SER A 288 -1.84 15.27 -13.11
CA SER A 288 -0.45 15.35 -13.54
C SER A 288 0.07 16.78 -13.41
N THR A 289 1.38 16.94 -13.28
CA THR A 289 2.08 18.22 -13.38
C THR A 289 3.00 18.21 -14.61
N SER A 290 3.61 19.34 -14.96
CA SER A 290 4.62 19.41 -16.01
C SER A 290 5.83 18.50 -15.76
N ILE A 291 6.15 18.25 -14.49
CA ILE A 291 7.31 17.46 -14.06
C ILE A 291 7.02 15.95 -14.08
N GLY A 292 5.75 15.55 -13.93
CA GLY A 292 5.43 14.12 -13.84
C GLY A 292 3.95 13.81 -13.92
N LYS A 293 3.66 12.58 -14.34
CA LYS A 293 2.29 12.06 -14.43
C LYS A 293 1.75 11.64 -13.06
N PHE A 294 0.48 11.94 -12.81
CA PHE A 294 -0.31 11.54 -11.63
C PHE A 294 0.40 11.76 -10.29
N ASN A 295 1.08 12.89 -10.16
CA ASN A 295 1.90 13.23 -9.00
C ASN A 295 1.29 14.37 -8.16
N LYS A 296 0.04 14.76 -8.43
CA LYS A 296 -0.67 15.82 -7.71
C LYS A 296 -2.05 15.35 -7.29
N LEU A 297 -2.42 15.60 -6.03
CA LEU A 297 -3.78 15.43 -5.52
C LEU A 297 -4.40 16.81 -5.36
N SER A 298 -5.45 17.10 -6.13
CA SER A 298 -6.19 18.36 -6.04
C SER A 298 -7.45 18.18 -5.22
N TRP A 299 -7.74 19.09 -4.30
CA TRP A 299 -8.94 18.98 -3.46
C TRP A 299 -10.21 18.99 -4.30
N ILE A 300 -11.13 18.08 -3.99
CA ILE A 300 -12.53 18.11 -4.45
C ILE A 300 -13.42 18.43 -3.26
N GLU A 301 -13.35 17.63 -2.20
CA GLU A 301 -14.17 17.78 -0.99
C GLU A 301 -13.37 17.42 0.25
N TYR A 302 -13.70 18.07 1.36
CA TYR A 302 -13.22 17.70 2.69
C TYR A 302 -14.36 17.90 3.70
N TYR A 303 -14.75 16.83 4.39
CA TYR A 303 -15.82 16.88 5.38
C TYR A 303 -15.60 15.86 6.49
N SER A 304 -16.18 16.12 7.66
CA SER A 304 -16.27 15.16 8.76
C SER A 304 -17.69 14.64 8.91
N VAL A 305 -17.83 13.36 9.24
CA VAL A 305 -19.09 12.74 9.59
C VAL A 305 -19.06 12.38 11.06
N ASN A 306 -20.09 12.77 11.80
CA ASN A 306 -20.28 12.31 13.18
C ASN A 306 -20.80 10.86 13.16
N ASN A 307 -20.06 9.96 13.78
CA ASN A 307 -20.36 8.53 13.80
C ASN A 307 -21.64 8.20 14.61
N LEU A 308 -22.10 9.11 15.47
CA LEU A 308 -23.30 8.92 16.30
C LEU A 308 -24.56 9.51 15.67
N THR A 309 -24.46 10.73 15.11
CA THR A 309 -25.61 11.46 14.56
C THR A 309 -25.71 11.38 13.04
N THR A 310 -24.71 10.80 12.38
CA THR A 310 -24.54 10.75 10.92
C THR A 310 -24.54 12.11 10.21
N GLU A 311 -24.41 13.19 10.98
CA GLU A 311 -24.35 14.55 10.46
C GLU A 311 -23.03 14.79 9.72
N LYS A 312 -23.15 15.36 8.51
CA LYS A 312 -22.03 15.78 7.68
C LYS A 312 -21.72 17.25 7.94
N ILE A 313 -20.47 17.55 8.28
CA ILE A 313 -19.96 18.91 8.43
C ILE A 313 -18.85 19.15 7.41
N GLU A 314 -19.05 20.11 6.52
CA GLU A 314 -18.06 20.47 5.51
C GLU A 314 -16.95 21.33 6.09
N LEU A 315 -15.71 21.00 5.74
CA LEU A 315 -14.52 21.70 6.21
C LEU A 315 -14.02 22.63 5.10
N LEU A 316 -13.84 23.90 5.44
CA LEU A 316 -13.46 24.95 4.50
C LEU A 316 -12.10 24.66 3.84
N LEU A 317 -12.09 24.65 2.51
CA LEU A 317 -10.88 24.46 1.69
C LEU A 317 -10.13 25.77 1.39
N LYS A 318 -10.59 26.92 1.91
CA LYS A 318 -10.08 28.25 1.52
C LYS A 318 -8.57 28.44 1.75
N ASN A 319 -8.02 27.77 2.77
CA ASN A 319 -6.59 27.83 3.10
C ASN A 319 -5.85 26.56 2.69
N GLU A 320 -6.50 25.67 1.95
CA GLU A 320 -5.97 24.36 1.61
C GLU A 320 -5.31 24.36 0.23
N ASN A 321 -4.04 24.01 0.22
CA ASN A 321 -3.30 23.81 -1.02
C ASN A 321 -3.37 22.35 -1.47
N ASN A 322 -3.21 22.14 -2.78
CA ASN A 322 -3.09 20.82 -3.38
C ASN A 322 -1.83 20.09 -2.89
N PHE A 323 -1.87 18.76 -2.91
CA PHE A 323 -0.70 17.95 -2.54
C PHE A 323 0.15 17.60 -3.75
N TYR A 324 1.46 17.62 -3.57
CA TYR A 324 2.45 17.23 -4.57
C TYR A 324 3.25 16.04 -4.04
N PHE A 325 3.45 15.04 -4.89
CA PHE A 325 4.16 13.83 -4.52
C PHE A 325 5.66 14.10 -4.37
N SER A 326 6.19 13.75 -3.20
CA SER A 326 7.61 13.71 -2.91
C SER A 326 8.06 12.27 -2.75
N LYS A 327 9.01 11.87 -3.58
CA LYS A 327 9.58 10.52 -3.56
C LYS A 327 10.51 10.31 -2.35
N VAL A 328 10.54 9.09 -1.83
CA VAL A 328 11.57 8.60 -0.90
C VAL A 328 12.25 7.36 -1.51
N LYS A 329 13.56 7.18 -1.31
CA LYS A 329 14.30 6.01 -1.84
C LYS A 329 13.90 4.72 -1.12
N SER A 330 13.87 4.80 0.21
CA SER A 330 13.42 3.75 1.12
C SER A 330 13.02 4.41 2.42
N TYR A 331 12.04 3.83 3.11
CA TYR A 331 11.87 4.08 4.52
C TYR A 331 12.68 3.05 5.28
N ASP A 332 13.38 3.47 6.32
CA ASP A 332 14.09 2.53 7.18
C ASP A 332 13.05 1.64 7.86
N VAL A 333 13.01 0.35 7.48
CA VAL A 333 12.13 -0.68 8.08
C VAL A 333 12.73 -1.17 9.41
N ASN A 334 13.43 -0.31 10.13
CA ASN A 334 13.93 -0.64 11.47
C ASN A 334 12.82 -0.32 12.46
N LEU A 335 11.91 -1.26 12.63
CA LEU A 335 11.01 -1.37 13.77
C LEU A 335 11.39 -2.61 14.58
#